data_AF-A0A5F0LJW0-F1
#
_entry.id   AF-A0A5F0LJW0-F1
#
_cell.length_a   1.000
_cell.length_b   1.000
_cell.length_c   1.000
_cell.angle_alpha   90.00
_cell.angle_beta   90.00
_cell.angle_gamma   90.00
#
_symmetry.space_group_name_H-M   'P 1'
#
loop_
_entity.id
_entity.type
_entity.pdbx_description
1 polymer ?
#
loop_
_entity_poly.entity_id
_entity_poly.type
_entity_poly.pdbx_seq_one_letter_code
_entity_poly.pdbx_strand_id
1 'polypeptide(L)'
;MSTPFGPEYVRALAPYQAGKPIAEVAREFGLDESKIIKLASNENPLGMPESARLAMQQAIADIGRYPDANGFDLKAAISAKYGVPQDWVTL
;
A
#
# COMPACT_ATOMS: atom_id res chain seq x y z
N MET A 1 30.68 -4.77 26.31
CA MET A 1 29.48 -5.55 25.92
C MET A 1 28.40 -4.54 25.58
N SER A 2 27.85 -4.53 24.35
CA SER A 2 26.77 -3.60 24.03
C SER A 2 25.51 -4.04 24.78
N THR A 3 24.87 -3.10 25.45
CA THR A 3 23.56 -3.35 26.06
C THR A 3 22.57 -3.67 24.94
N PRO A 4 21.86 -4.79 24.98
CA PRO A 4 20.82 -5.06 23.98
C PRO A 4 19.75 -3.97 24.06
N PHE A 5 19.52 -3.29 22.94
CA PHE A 5 18.54 -2.21 22.83
C PHE A 5 17.16 -2.77 22.47
N GLY A 6 16.11 -2.26 23.13
CA GLY A 6 14.72 -2.59 22.84
C GLY A 6 14.11 -3.74 23.68
N PRO A 7 12.78 -3.78 23.83
CA PRO A 7 12.08 -4.84 24.54
C PRO A 7 12.34 -6.24 23.97
N GLU A 8 12.25 -7.28 24.80
CA GLU A 8 12.49 -8.67 24.39
C GLU A 8 11.60 -9.11 23.21
N TYR A 9 10.31 -8.78 23.23
CA TYR A 9 9.37 -9.16 22.18
C TYR A 9 9.70 -8.54 20.82
N VAL A 10 10.35 -7.36 20.78
CA VAL A 10 10.79 -6.76 19.51
C VAL A 10 12.00 -7.50 18.95
N ARG A 11 12.94 -7.87 19.83
CA ARG A 11 14.15 -8.61 19.45
C ARG A 11 13.85 -10.03 18.98
N ALA A 12 12.72 -10.60 19.40
CA ALA A 12 12.26 -11.92 18.98
C ALA A 12 11.65 -11.94 17.56
N LEU A 13 11.36 -10.78 16.96
CA LEU A 13 10.78 -10.71 15.62
C LEU A 13 11.83 -11.00 14.55
N ALA A 14 11.51 -11.91 13.63
CA ALA A 14 12.21 -11.99 12.36
C ALA A 14 11.83 -10.78 11.50
N PRO A 15 12.79 -10.11 10.83
CA PRO A 15 12.47 -9.04 9.89
C PRO A 15 11.54 -9.51 8.79
N TYR A 16 10.56 -8.67 8.43
CA TYR A 16 9.72 -8.93 7.27
C TYR A 16 10.57 -8.92 5.99
N GLN A 17 10.48 -9.98 5.20
CA GLN A 17 11.14 -10.07 3.90
C GLN A 17 10.13 -9.72 2.82
N ALA A 18 10.22 -8.49 2.32
CA ALA A 18 9.41 -8.06 1.18
C ALA A 18 9.79 -8.85 -0.08
N GLY A 19 8.83 -9.04 -0.99
CA GLY A 19 9.11 -9.59 -2.31
C GLY A 19 10.11 -8.73 -3.08
N LYS A 20 11.03 -9.38 -3.79
CA LYS A 20 12.06 -8.69 -4.59
C LYS A 20 11.41 -7.82 -5.68
N PRO A 21 11.86 -6.57 -5.86
CA PRO A 21 11.45 -5.75 -7.01
C PRO A 21 11.79 -6.41 -8.34
N ILE A 22 11.01 -6.13 -9.39
CA ILE A 22 11.25 -6.68 -10.74
C ILE A 22 12.68 -6.39 -11.21
N ALA A 23 13.13 -5.13 -11.08
CA ALA A 23 14.47 -4.70 -11.46
C ALA A 23 15.59 -5.46 -10.73
N GLU A 24 15.37 -5.86 -9.47
CA GLU A 24 16.34 -6.65 -8.72
C GLU A 24 16.44 -8.07 -9.27
N VAL A 25 15.29 -8.71 -9.52
CA VAL A 25 15.23 -10.04 -10.14
C VAL A 25 15.85 -10.02 -11.55
N ALA A 26 15.58 -8.99 -12.34
CA ALA A 26 16.14 -8.82 -13.67
C ALA A 26 17.67 -8.79 -13.63
N ARG A 27 18.26 -8.01 -12.72
CA ARG A 27 19.72 -7.92 -12.54
C ARG A 27 20.32 -9.22 -12.02
N GLU A 28 19.69 -9.87 -11.05
CA GLU A 28 20.20 -11.11 -10.44
C GLU A 28 20.29 -12.27 -11.43
N PHE A 29 19.30 -12.38 -12.33
CA PHE A 29 19.21 -13.50 -13.27
C PHE A 29 19.59 -13.12 -14.71
N GLY A 30 20.01 -11.87 -14.96
CA GLY A 30 20.37 -11.39 -16.30
C GLY A 30 19.18 -11.40 -17.28
N LEU A 31 17.98 -11.11 -16.78
CA LEU A 31 16.74 -11.11 -17.57
C LEU A 31 16.44 -9.71 -18.12
N ASP A 32 15.75 -9.68 -19.25
CA ASP A 32 15.11 -8.47 -19.76
C ASP A 32 13.89 -8.16 -18.88
N GLU A 33 13.96 -7.07 -18.12
CA GLU A 33 12.92 -6.61 -17.21
C GLU A 33 11.55 -6.50 -17.89
N SER A 34 11.50 -6.10 -19.16
CA SER A 34 10.26 -5.93 -19.91
C SER A 34 9.53 -7.25 -20.21
N LYS A 35 10.22 -8.39 -20.07
CA LYS A 35 9.67 -9.73 -20.31
C LYS A 35 9.24 -10.43 -19.02
N ILE A 36 9.47 -9.83 -17.86
CA ILE A 36 9.10 -10.42 -16.58
C ILE A 36 7.60 -10.22 -16.33
N ILE A 37 6.87 -11.33 -16.20
CA ILE A 37 5.45 -11.32 -15.81
C ILE A 37 5.36 -11.36 -14.29
N LYS A 38 4.90 -10.27 -13.69
CA LYS A 38 4.77 -10.15 -12.23
C LYS A 38 3.46 -10.77 -11.73
N LEU A 39 3.57 -11.86 -10.96
CA LEU A 39 2.44 -12.58 -10.33
C LEU A 39 2.63 -12.78 -8.81
N ALA A 40 3.50 -11.99 -8.17
CA ALA A 40 3.99 -12.26 -6.81
C ALA A 40 3.39 -11.38 -5.70
N SER A 41 2.46 -10.46 -6.02
CA SER A 41 1.99 -9.44 -5.05
C SER A 41 0.48 -9.21 -5.06
N ASN A 42 -0.31 -10.10 -5.68
CA ASN A 42 -1.77 -9.98 -5.80
C ASN A 42 -2.23 -8.64 -6.42
N GLU A 43 -1.42 -8.06 -7.28
CA GLU A 43 -1.75 -6.81 -7.98
C GLU A 43 -2.87 -7.05 -9.00
N ASN A 44 -3.75 -6.06 -9.19
CA ASN A 44 -4.78 -6.12 -10.21
C ASN A 44 -4.15 -5.98 -11.61
N PRO A 45 -4.21 -7.00 -12.48
CA PRO A 45 -3.59 -6.93 -13.82
C PRO A 45 -4.28 -5.93 -14.75
N LEU A 46 -5.49 -5.48 -14.42
CA LEU A 46 -6.21 -4.44 -15.17
C LEU A 46 -5.73 -3.02 -14.83
N GLY A 47 -4.88 -2.88 -13.81
CA GLY A 47 -4.37 -1.60 -13.34
C GLY A 47 -5.41 -0.78 -12.55
N MET A 48 -5.15 0.52 -12.47
CA MET A 48 -6.01 1.47 -11.78
C MET A 48 -7.27 1.76 -12.61
N PRO A 49 -8.48 1.73 -12.01
CA PRO A 49 -9.70 2.18 -12.69
C PRO A 49 -9.60 3.64 -13.17
N GLU A 50 -10.16 3.93 -14.34
CA GLU A 50 -10.11 5.26 -14.94
C GLU A 50 -10.69 6.37 -14.03
N SER A 51 -11.78 6.08 -13.32
CA SER A 51 -12.37 7.01 -12.36
C SER A 51 -11.42 7.36 -11.21
N ALA A 52 -10.66 6.38 -10.70
CA ALA A 52 -9.68 6.60 -9.65
C ALA A 52 -8.47 7.40 -10.18
N ARG A 53 -8.05 7.15 -11.43
CA ARG A 53 -6.99 7.92 -12.08
C ARG A 53 -7.35 9.40 -12.20
N LEU A 54 -8.57 9.70 -12.64
CA LEU A 54 -9.07 11.08 -12.76
C LEU A 54 -9.20 11.76 -11.38
N ALA A 55 -9.72 11.06 -10.38
CA ALA A 55 -9.82 11.58 -9.01
C ALA A 55 -8.44 11.91 -8.42
N MET A 56 -7.45 11.02 -8.63
CA MET A 56 -6.06 11.26 -8.21
C MET A 56 -5.47 12.50 -8.91
N GLN A 57 -5.70 12.66 -10.21
CA GLN A 57 -5.21 13.84 -10.95
C GLN A 57 -5.79 15.15 -10.41
N GLN A 58 -7.05 15.15 -9.99
CA GLN A 58 -7.67 16.31 -9.35
C GLN A 58 -7.08 16.56 -7.95
N ALA A 59 -6.92 15.51 -7.15
CA ALA A 59 -6.40 15.60 -5.78
C ALA A 59 -4.94 16.07 -5.70
N ILE A 60 -4.15 15.89 -6.75
CA ILE A 60 -2.74 16.36 -6.82
C ILE A 60 -2.63 17.86 -6.52
N ALA A 61 -3.62 18.68 -6.89
CA ALA A 61 -3.60 20.11 -6.65
C ALA A 61 -3.50 20.49 -5.16
N ASP A 62 -4.00 19.62 -4.27
CA ASP A 62 -4.09 19.86 -2.83
C ASP A 62 -3.13 19.02 -1.99
N ILE A 63 -2.22 18.25 -2.63
CA ILE A 63 -1.35 17.26 -1.97
C ILE A 63 -0.39 17.84 -0.91
N GLY A 64 -0.15 19.16 -0.92
CA GLY A 64 0.67 19.84 0.06
C GLY A 64 0.00 20.04 1.43
N ARG A 65 -1.29 19.71 1.55
CA ARG A 65 -2.05 19.82 2.80
C ARG A 65 -2.15 18.45 3.47
N TYR A 66 -2.27 18.46 4.80
CA TYR A 66 -2.64 17.23 5.51
C TYR A 66 -4.03 16.76 5.03
N PRO A 67 -4.22 15.43 4.86
CA PRO A 67 -5.53 14.89 4.54
C PRO A 67 -6.48 15.04 5.75
N ASP A 68 -7.76 14.78 5.53
CA ASP A 68 -8.70 14.58 6.63
C ASP A 68 -8.24 13.38 7.50
N ALA A 69 -7.80 13.69 8.73
CA ALA A 69 -7.28 12.71 9.66
C ALA A 69 -8.30 11.66 10.11
N ASN A 70 -9.60 11.92 9.97
CA ASN A 70 -10.65 10.97 10.33
C ASN A 70 -11.15 10.17 9.11
N GLY A 71 -10.79 10.56 7.89
CA GLY A 71 -11.29 9.99 6.64
C GLY A 71 -12.81 9.97 6.56
N PHE A 72 -13.47 11.05 7.00
CA PHE A 72 -14.90 11.22 7.12
C PHE A 72 -15.64 10.84 5.83
N ASP A 73 -15.23 11.41 4.69
CA ASP A 73 -15.88 11.16 3.39
C ASP A 73 -15.69 9.70 2.93
N LEU A 74 -14.51 9.12 3.16
CA LEU A 74 -14.24 7.73 2.80
C LEU A 74 -15.04 6.76 3.67
N LYS A 75 -15.12 7.00 4.99
CA LYS A 75 -15.95 6.21 5.91
C LYS A 75 -17.43 6.30 5.53
N ALA A 76 -17.92 7.48 5.16
CA ALA A 76 -19.29 7.66 4.70
C ALA A 76 -19.58 6.86 3.41
N ALA A 77 -18.68 6.90 2.43
CA ALA A 77 -18.81 6.15 1.18
C ALA A 77 -18.80 4.61 1.42
N ILE A 78 -17.92 4.12 2.29
CA ILE A 78 -17.85 2.69 2.67
C ILE A 78 -19.12 2.28 3.41
N SER A 79 -19.55 3.07 4.40
CA SER A 79 -20.78 2.85 5.16
C SER A 79 -22.00 2.72 4.24
N ALA A 80 -22.17 3.65 3.28
CA ALA A 80 -23.26 3.61 2.31
C ALA A 80 -23.16 2.39 1.38
N LYS A 81 -21.95 2.02 0.93
CA LYS A 81 -21.74 0.89 0.02
C LYS A 81 -22.10 -0.45 0.67
N TYR A 82 -21.77 -0.63 1.95
CA TYR A 82 -21.96 -1.90 2.66
C TYR A 82 -23.18 -1.93 3.58
N GLY A 83 -23.89 -0.79 3.75
CA GLY A 83 -25.08 -0.70 4.59
C GLY A 83 -24.78 -0.87 6.08
N VAL A 84 -23.60 -0.43 6.54
CA VAL A 84 -23.16 -0.56 7.94
C VAL A 84 -23.00 0.81 8.61
N PRO A 85 -23.13 0.92 9.93
CA PRO A 85 -22.85 2.17 10.66
C PRO A 85 -21.43 2.70 10.39
N GLN A 86 -21.28 4.03 10.31
CA GLN A 86 -19.99 4.66 10.01
C GLN A 86 -18.95 4.43 11.12
N ASP A 87 -19.39 4.29 12.37
CA ASP A 87 -18.53 4.00 13.53
C ASP A 87 -17.99 2.56 13.55
N TRP A 88 -18.46 1.69 12.64
CA TRP A 88 -17.86 0.38 12.41
C TRP A 88 -16.65 0.41 11.47
N VAL A 89 -16.40 1.56 10.82
CA VAL A 89 -15.33 1.71 9.82
C VAL A 89 -14.15 2.49 10.40
N THR A 90 -12.96 1.89 10.38
CA THR A 90 -11.66 2.56 10.66
C THR A 90 -10.76 2.51 9.44
N LEU A 91 -9.79 3.42 9.36
CA LEU A 91 -8.86 3.63 8.23
C LEU A 91 -7.43 3.73 8.72
#